data_AF-A0A7Y5DN52-F1
#
_entry.id   AF-A0A7Y5DN52-F1
#
_cell.length_a   1.000
_cell.length_b   1.000
_cell.length_c   1.000
_cell.angle_alpha   90.00
_cell.angle_beta   90.00
_cell.angle_gamma   90.00
#
_symmetry.space_group_name_H-M   'P 1'
#
loop_
_entity.id
_entity.type
_entity.pdbx_description
1 polymer ?
#
loop_
_entity_poly.entity_id
_entity_poly.type
_entity_poly.pdbx_seq_one_letter_code
_entity_poly.pdbx_strand_id
1 'polypeptide(L)'
;MEGKNIIIKNKRNETVGIMGIENGVLHGPCEWYNGQGKLISYGLFNEGYPIAGTFLNWANFSPISDKSNKYDLTFYCTDWITIFESSFLSESPKYEKLIEAYYNGLKLI
;
A
#
# COMPACT_ATOMS: atom_id res chain seq x y z
N MET A 1 1.92 22.48 7.16
CA MET A 1 1.89 22.28 5.70
C MET A 1 0.72 21.36 5.42
N GLU A 2 -0.10 21.62 4.42
CA GLU A 2 -1.29 20.80 4.13
C GLU A 2 -0.87 19.37 3.77
N GLY A 3 -1.54 18.39 4.39
CA GLY A 3 -1.44 16.99 3.98
C GLY A 3 -1.83 16.85 2.51
N LYS A 4 -1.10 16.02 1.78
CA LYS A 4 -1.32 15.78 0.34
C LYS A 4 -1.59 14.30 0.11
N ASN A 5 -2.45 14.01 -0.85
CA ASN A 5 -2.68 12.64 -1.30
C ASN A 5 -1.85 12.35 -2.55
N ILE A 6 -1.14 11.22 -2.58
CA ILE A 6 -0.62 10.63 -3.82
C ILE A 6 -1.71 9.72 -4.41
N ILE A 7 -1.95 9.92 -5.71
CA ILE A 7 -2.81 9.05 -6.51
C ILE A 7 -1.91 8.09 -7.28
N ILE A 8 -2.07 6.81 -7.02
CA ILE A 8 -1.33 5.74 -7.69
C ILE A 8 -2.19 5.21 -8.81
N LYS A 9 -1.61 5.17 -10.01
CA LYS A 9 -2.29 4.71 -11.22
C LYS A 9 -1.54 3.55 -11.88
N ASN A 10 -2.28 2.66 -12.53
CA ASN A 10 -1.69 1.59 -13.35
C ASN A 10 -1.41 2.04 -14.79
N LYS A 11 -0.86 1.15 -15.62
CA LYS A 11 -0.61 1.30 -17.07
C LYS A 11 -1.83 1.68 -17.89
N ARG A 12 -3.04 1.37 -17.41
CA ARG A 12 -4.31 1.75 -18.04
C ARG A 12 -4.83 3.10 -17.53
N ASN A 13 -4.05 3.82 -16.72
CA ASN A 13 -4.40 5.10 -16.09
C ASN A 13 -5.58 5.01 -15.11
N GLU A 14 -5.87 3.82 -14.58
CA GLU A 14 -6.90 3.58 -13.56
C GLU A 14 -6.29 3.84 -12.16
N THR A 15 -7.07 4.48 -11.27
CA THR A 15 -6.65 4.67 -9.87
C THR A 15 -6.68 3.34 -9.14
N VAL A 16 -5.54 2.98 -8.56
CA VAL A 16 -5.33 1.71 -7.83
C VAL A 16 -4.91 1.92 -6.40
N GLY A 17 -4.54 3.16 -6.03
CA GLY A 17 -4.33 3.53 -4.65
C GLY A 17 -4.41 5.04 -4.42
N ILE A 18 -4.79 5.41 -3.20
CA ILE A 18 -4.78 6.79 -2.70
C ILE A 18 -4.08 6.76 -1.34
N MET A 19 -3.04 7.57 -1.16
CA MET A 19 -2.23 7.58 0.05
C MET A 19 -2.00 8.98 0.57
N GLY A 20 -2.35 9.21 1.84
CA GLY A 20 -2.04 10.43 2.56
C GLY A 20 -0.55 10.53 2.88
N ILE A 21 -0.01 11.74 2.73
CA ILE A 21 1.38 12.07 2.97
C ILE A 21 1.47 13.40 3.69
N GLU A 22 2.35 13.42 4.68
CA GLU A 22 2.76 14.62 5.38
C GLU A 22 4.27 14.57 5.62
N ASN A 23 4.96 15.69 5.40
CA ASN A 23 6.41 15.80 5.60
C ASN A 23 7.25 14.72 4.87
N GLY A 24 6.78 14.24 3.72
CA GLY A 24 7.49 13.25 2.91
C GLY A 24 7.35 11.80 3.39
N VAL A 25 6.49 11.53 4.38
CA VAL A 25 6.19 10.18 4.86
C VAL A 25 4.69 9.88 4.78
N LEU A 26 4.31 8.60 4.77
CA LEU A 26 2.91 8.18 4.81
C LEU A 26 2.24 8.70 6.08
N HIS A 27 1.14 9.43 5.93
CA HIS A 27 0.40 10.01 7.05
C HIS A 27 -1.08 10.16 6.66
N GLY A 28 -1.97 9.58 7.47
CA GLY A 28 -3.41 9.58 7.21
C GLY A 28 -3.88 8.36 6.40
N PRO A 29 -4.99 8.49 5.66
CA PRO A 29 -5.63 7.37 4.96
C PRO A 29 -4.77 6.74 3.87
N CYS A 30 -4.85 5.42 3.76
CA CYS A 30 -4.28 4.62 2.69
C CYS A 30 -5.35 3.67 2.17
N GLU A 31 -5.67 3.80 0.89
CA GLU A 31 -6.70 3.04 0.20
C GLU A 31 -6.10 2.30 -0.98
N TRP A 32 -6.51 1.05 -1.15
CA TRP A 32 -6.14 0.19 -2.27
C TRP A 32 -7.37 -0.26 -3.02
N TYR A 33 -7.32 -0.18 -4.35
CA TYR A 33 -8.43 -0.53 -5.23
C TYR A 33 -8.01 -1.63 -6.22
N ASN A 34 -8.95 -2.51 -6.57
CA ASN A 34 -8.75 -3.43 -7.68
C ASN A 34 -8.89 -2.70 -9.04
N GLY A 35 -8.59 -3.39 -10.15
CA GLY A 35 -8.70 -2.83 -11.50
C GLY A 35 -10.12 -2.50 -11.97
N GLN A 36 -11.14 -2.71 -11.14
CA GLN A 36 -12.53 -2.29 -11.37
C GLN A 36 -12.92 -1.09 -10.49
N GLY A 37 -11.98 -0.55 -9.70
CA GLY A 37 -12.22 0.55 -8.76
C GLY A 37 -12.89 0.13 -7.45
N LYS A 38 -12.98 -1.17 -7.14
CA LYS A 38 -13.49 -1.65 -5.84
C LYS A 38 -12.39 -1.57 -4.79
N LEU A 39 -12.70 -0.96 -3.64
CA LEU A 39 -11.82 -0.94 -2.47
C LEU A 39 -11.53 -2.37 -1.98
N ILE A 40 -10.26 -2.71 -1.84
CA ILE A 40 -9.79 -4.02 -1.36
C ILE A 40 -9.06 -3.93 -0.01
N SER A 41 -8.53 -2.77 0.35
CA SER A 41 -7.86 -2.57 1.63
C SER A 41 -7.89 -1.10 2.02
N TYR A 42 -8.00 -0.85 3.32
CA TYR A 42 -7.97 0.48 3.91
C TYR A 42 -7.16 0.46 5.20
N GLY A 43 -6.32 1.46 5.40
CA GLY A 43 -5.60 1.66 6.65
C GLY A 43 -5.24 3.11 6.92
N LEU A 44 -4.74 3.35 8.12
CA LEU A 44 -4.29 4.66 8.61
C LEU A 44 -2.81 4.60 8.97
N PHE A 45 -2.04 5.53 8.43
CA PHE A 45 -0.66 5.77 8.83
C PHE A 45 -0.54 6.96 9.78
N ASN A 46 0.45 6.92 10.66
CA ASN A 46 0.93 8.08 11.39
C ASN A 46 2.46 8.09 11.31
N GLU A 47 3.02 9.18 10.77
CA GLU A 47 4.47 9.40 10.65
C GLU A 47 5.25 8.23 10.01
N GLY A 48 4.69 7.62 8.97
CA GLY A 48 5.29 6.51 8.23
C GLY A 48 5.01 5.12 8.81
N TYR A 49 4.21 5.01 9.88
CA TYR A 49 3.90 3.74 10.54
C TYR A 49 2.40 3.42 10.52
N PRO A 50 2.01 2.15 10.29
CA PRO A 50 0.61 1.75 10.33
C PRO A 50 0.04 1.84 11.75
N ILE A 51 -1.14 2.43 11.89
CA ILE A 51 -1.87 2.57 13.15
C ILE A 51 -3.08 1.67 13.20
N ALA A 52 -3.89 1.65 12.14
CA ALA A 52 -5.14 0.89 12.12
C ALA A 52 -5.52 0.44 10.72
N GLY A 53 -6.21 -0.69 10.61
CA GLY A 53 -6.78 -1.20 9.36
C GLY A 53 -5.94 -2.31 8.73
N THR A 54 -6.16 -2.56 7.45
CA THR A 54 -5.47 -3.60 6.68
C THR A 54 -4.57 -2.97 5.63
N PHE A 55 -3.39 -3.55 5.46
CA PHE A 55 -2.37 -3.07 4.53
C PHE A 55 -1.92 -4.21 3.65
N LEU A 56 -1.73 -3.92 2.37
CA LEU A 56 -1.10 -4.84 1.45
C LEU A 56 0.40 -4.53 1.44
N ASN A 57 1.20 -5.37 2.11
CA ASN A 57 2.63 -5.18 2.27
C ASN A 57 3.41 -6.04 1.26
N TRP A 58 3.70 -5.43 0.12
CA TRP A 58 4.37 -6.05 -1.03
C TRP A 58 5.82 -6.45 -0.77
N ALA A 59 6.48 -5.82 0.20
CA ALA A 59 7.82 -6.19 0.64
C ALA A 59 7.88 -7.63 1.18
N ASN A 60 6.73 -8.22 1.53
CA ASN A 60 6.65 -9.63 1.93
C ASN A 60 6.66 -10.60 0.74
N PHE A 61 6.38 -10.16 -0.51
CA PHE A 61 6.36 -11.03 -1.70
C PHE A 61 7.76 -11.21 -2.32
N SER A 62 8.63 -10.22 -2.16
CA SER A 62 9.94 -10.20 -2.78
C SER A 62 11.02 -9.91 -1.74
N PRO A 63 12.09 -10.72 -1.63
CA PRO A 63 13.22 -10.41 -0.76
C PRO A 63 14.04 -9.19 -1.22
N ILE A 64 13.54 -8.40 -2.18
CA ILE A 64 14.23 -7.23 -2.75
C ILE A 64 14.45 -6.11 -1.74
N SER A 65 13.77 -6.09 -0.58
CA SER A 65 14.04 -5.06 0.42
C SER A 65 14.75 -5.65 1.65
N ASP A 66 16.08 -5.66 1.62
CA ASP A 66 16.95 -5.77 2.81
C ASP A 66 16.90 -4.45 3.63
N LYS A 67 15.70 -3.89 3.81
CA LYS A 67 15.44 -2.54 4.30
C LYS A 67 14.78 -2.59 5.67
N SER A 68 15.15 -1.64 6.52
CA SER A 68 14.64 -1.48 7.88
C SER A 68 13.15 -1.09 7.95
N ASN A 69 12.60 -0.44 6.91
CA ASN A 69 11.20 -0.02 6.88
C ASN A 69 10.48 -0.52 5.61
N LYS A 70 9.51 -1.43 5.80
CA LYS A 70 8.66 -1.98 4.73
C LYS A 70 7.60 -1.00 4.21
N TYR A 71 7.41 0.13 4.91
CA TYR A 71 6.46 1.19 4.56
C TYR A 71 7.16 2.48 4.11
N ASP A 72 8.43 2.40 3.72
CA ASP A 72 9.07 3.52 3.04
C ASP A 72 8.25 3.91 1.80
N LEU A 73 7.95 5.21 1.69
CA LEU A 73 7.05 5.76 0.69
C LEU A 73 7.43 5.34 -0.74
N THR A 74 8.74 5.33 -1.04
CA THR A 74 9.24 5.02 -2.38
C THR A 74 8.89 3.58 -2.74
N PHE A 75 9.11 2.64 -1.82
CA PHE A 75 8.89 1.21 -2.06
C PHE A 75 7.42 0.86 -2.01
N TYR A 76 6.72 1.32 -0.97
CA TYR A 76 5.30 1.00 -0.75
C TYR A 76 4.41 1.45 -1.92
N CYS A 77 4.75 2.58 -2.55
CA CYS A 77 4.05 3.07 -3.74
C CYS A 77 4.56 2.47 -5.07
N THR A 78 5.88 2.32 -5.25
CA THR A 78 6.48 1.96 -6.56
C THR A 78 6.45 0.46 -6.84
N ASP A 79 6.69 -0.37 -5.82
CA ASP A 79 6.69 -1.83 -5.98
C ASP A 79 5.27 -2.36 -6.22
N TRP A 80 4.25 -1.64 -5.73
CA TRP A 80 2.86 -1.95 -6.01
C TRP A 80 2.53 -1.94 -7.50
N ILE A 81 2.90 -0.91 -8.27
CA ILE A 81 2.53 -0.83 -9.70
C ILE A 81 3.13 -2.03 -10.45
N THR A 82 4.38 -2.35 -10.14
CA THR A 82 5.11 -3.46 -10.75
C THR A 82 4.48 -4.82 -10.44
N ILE A 83 4.07 -5.05 -9.18
CA ILE A 83 3.46 -6.33 -8.76
C ILE A 83 1.98 -6.41 -9.18
N PHE A 84 1.24 -5.32 -9.08
CA PHE A 84 -0.14 -5.21 -9.55
C PHE A 84 -0.21 -5.54 -11.03
N GLU A 85 0.61 -4.90 -11.87
CA GLU A 85 0.54 -5.10 -13.33
C GLU A 85 1.01 -6.48 -13.78
N SER A 86 1.96 -7.10 -13.08
CA SER A 86 2.42 -8.46 -13.41
C SER A 86 1.40 -9.54 -13.04
N SER A 87 0.56 -9.29 -12.02
CA SER A 87 -0.48 -10.25 -11.60
C SER A 87 -1.78 -10.15 -12.41
N PHE A 88 -2.09 -9.01 -13.05
CA PHE A 88 -3.27 -8.91 -13.94
C PHE A 88 -3.22 -9.76 -15.21
N LEU A 89 -2.04 -10.23 -15.62
CA LEU A 89 -1.89 -10.98 -16.88
C LEU A 89 -2.18 -12.49 -16.74
N SER A 90 -2.35 -13.02 -15.53
CA SER A 90 -2.73 -14.42 -15.36
C SER A 90 -3.64 -14.74 -14.18
N GLU A 91 -3.53 -14.09 -13.01
CA GLU A 91 -4.34 -14.39 -11.80
C GLU A 91 -4.23 -13.27 -10.75
N SER A 92 -5.34 -12.88 -10.10
CA SER A 92 -5.29 -11.91 -8.99
C SER A 92 -4.27 -12.34 -7.93
N PRO A 93 -3.41 -11.44 -7.43
CA PRO A 93 -2.41 -11.80 -6.44
C PRO A 93 -3.10 -12.34 -5.19
N LYS A 94 -2.56 -13.41 -4.61
CA LYS A 94 -3.08 -14.00 -3.37
C LYS A 94 -2.81 -13.05 -2.20
N TYR A 95 -3.69 -12.06 -2.02
CA TYR A 95 -3.56 -10.98 -1.03
C TYR A 95 -3.32 -11.52 0.38
N GLU A 96 -3.85 -12.70 0.71
CA GLU A 96 -3.67 -13.40 1.98
C GLU A 96 -2.22 -13.49 2.47
N LYS A 97 -1.23 -13.55 1.56
CA LYS A 97 0.19 -13.64 1.93
C LYS A 97 0.84 -12.30 2.26
N LEU A 98 0.12 -11.20 2.02
CA LEU A 98 0.65 -9.84 2.03
C LEU A 98 -0.19 -8.91 2.91
N ILE A 99 -1.33 -9.38 3.41
CA ILE A 99 -2.17 -8.63 4.32
C ILE A 99 -1.48 -8.57 5.68
N GLU A 100 -1.33 -7.36 6.18
CA GLU A 100 -1.02 -7.08 7.58
C GLU A 100 -2.18 -6.28 8.17
N ALA A 101 -2.61 -6.60 9.38
CA ALA A 101 -3.67 -5.85 10.06
C ALA A 101 -3.14 -5.19 11.33
N TYR A 102 -3.60 -3.98 11.59
CA TYR A 102 -3.16 -3.19 12.74
C TYR A 102 -4.34 -2.64 13.54
N TYR A 103 -4.13 -2.52 14.85
CA TYR A 103 -5.01 -1.80 15.75
C TYR A 103 -4.18 -1.07 16.80
N ASN A 104 -4.34 0.25 16.89
CA ASN A 104 -3.56 1.13 17.77
C ASN A 104 -2.02 0.92 17.65
N GLY A 105 -1.53 0.76 16.42
CA GLY A 105 -0.12 0.55 16.10
C GLY A 105 0.38 -0.88 16.36
N LEU A 106 -0.46 -1.77 16.88
CA LEU A 106 -0.10 -3.16 17.12
C LEU A 106 -0.52 -4.02 15.94
N LYS A 107 0.43 -4.81 15.42
CA LYS A 107 0.18 -5.80 14.37
C LYS A 107 -0.63 -6.97 14.94
N LEU A 108 -1.72 -7.32 14.26
CA LEU A 108 -2.64 -8.40 14.61
C LEU A 108 -2.36 -9.69 13.83
N ILE A 109 -2.03 -9.55 12.53
CA ILE A 109 -1.65 -10.64 11.61
C ILE A 109 -0.51 -10.17 10.72
#